data_AF-A0A8K0UNG1-F1
#
_entry.id   AF-A0A8K0UNG1-F1
#
_cell.length_a   1.000
_cell.length_b   1.000
_cell.length_c   1.000
_cell.angle_alpha   90.00
_cell.angle_beta   90.00
_cell.angle_gamma   90.00
#
_symmetry.space_group_name_H-M   'P 1'
#
loop_
_entity.id
_entity.type
_entity.pdbx_description
1 polymer ?
#
loop_
_entity_poly.entity_id
_entity_poly.type
_entity_poly.pdbx_seq_one_letter_code
_entity_poly.pdbx_strand_id
1 'polypeptide(L)'
;MVYIPHVCAVKDIGLTISVCGSAAVTEANRNLTVLFTVDNLKPEKFVMGNIRIGNCFYHSPAVDAKRSHVLTVNITNVSYSRGSFGFDYASVNPVALPKSSHRVRTIVGIVVGVAAFLILCLGVFWLWRRKSKRKAYVASRAKDLEHRMAVLAVRKSTLPVAPTPSATGPIDTKVDPFADPVPDQKQAS
;
A
#
# COMPACT_ATOMS: atom_id res chain seq x y z
N MET A 1 39.83 16.32 -22.89
CA MET A 1 38.39 16.22 -23.19
C MET A 1 38.15 14.81 -23.69
N VAL A 2 37.32 14.01 -23.00
CA VAL A 2 37.00 12.65 -23.43
C VAL A 2 35.69 12.72 -24.20
N TYR A 3 35.72 12.38 -25.49
CA TYR A 3 34.52 12.35 -26.33
C TYR A 3 33.90 10.96 -26.26
N ILE A 4 32.64 10.86 -25.82
CA ILE A 4 31.91 9.60 -25.78
C ILE A 4 31.00 9.57 -27.01
N PRO A 5 31.30 8.76 -28.05
CA PRO A 5 30.44 8.67 -29.22
C PRO A 5 29.08 8.07 -28.83
N HIS A 6 28.03 8.43 -29.57
CA HIS A 6 26.69 7.85 -29.43
C HIS A 6 26.74 6.33 -29.61
N VAL A 7 26.82 5.57 -28.51
CA VAL A 7 26.68 4.11 -28.55
C VAL A 7 25.24 3.75 -28.19
N CYS A 8 24.51 3.42 -29.24
CA CYS A 8 23.32 2.57 -29.29
C CYS A 8 22.04 3.00 -28.54
N ALA A 9 20.94 2.82 -29.26
CA ALA A 9 19.57 3.10 -28.88
C ALA A 9 19.07 2.24 -27.70
N VAL A 10 19.48 2.59 -26.49
CA VAL A 10 18.83 2.09 -25.28
C VAL A 10 17.71 3.07 -24.93
N LYS A 11 16.51 2.76 -25.44
CA LYS A 11 15.32 3.59 -25.27
C LYS A 11 14.93 3.61 -23.79
N ASP A 12 14.91 4.80 -23.19
CA ASP A 12 14.31 5.13 -21.89
C ASP A 12 15.03 4.63 -20.62
N ILE A 13 16.32 4.32 -20.69
CA ILE A 13 17.13 3.99 -19.49
C ILE A 13 18.16 5.10 -19.28
N GLY A 14 18.23 5.65 -18.06
CA GLY A 14 19.31 6.57 -17.70
C GLY A 14 20.68 5.92 -17.87
N LEU A 15 21.70 6.67 -18.23
CA LEU A 15 23.08 6.17 -18.33
C LEU A 15 23.91 6.74 -17.19
N THR A 16 24.89 5.97 -16.71
CA THR A 16 25.91 6.44 -15.77
C THR A 16 27.27 6.30 -16.43
N ILE A 17 28.07 7.35 -16.39
CA ILE A 17 29.45 7.35 -16.86
C ILE A 17 30.31 7.03 -15.65
N SER A 18 31.04 5.92 -15.72
CA SER A 18 32.00 5.52 -14.69
C SER A 18 33.41 5.78 -15.20
N VAL A 19 34.24 6.44 -14.41
CA VAL A 19 35.65 6.69 -14.74
C VAL A 19 36.52 5.81 -13.87
N CYS A 20 37.37 5.02 -14.52
CA CYS A 20 38.23 4.05 -13.88
C CYS A 20 39.69 4.35 -14.26
N GLY A 21 40.59 4.14 -13.32
CA GLY A 21 41.97 4.55 -13.47
C GLY A 21 42.80 4.22 -12.26
N SER A 22 43.97 4.84 -12.20
CA SER A 22 44.91 4.68 -11.10
C SER A 22 45.42 6.02 -10.61
N ALA A 23 45.63 6.10 -9.30
CA ALA A 23 46.20 7.27 -8.67
C ALA A 23 47.15 6.82 -7.57
N ALA A 24 48.40 7.29 -7.64
CA ALA A 24 49.37 7.13 -6.58
C ALA A 24 49.59 8.50 -5.93
N VAL A 25 49.08 8.64 -4.71
CA VAL A 25 49.14 9.86 -3.91
C VAL A 25 50.28 9.72 -2.91
N THR A 26 51.30 10.55 -3.06
CA THR A 26 52.38 10.72 -2.09
C THR A 26 51.97 11.72 -1.01
N GLU A 27 52.72 11.83 0.09
CA GLU A 27 52.42 12.79 1.16
C GLU A 27 52.34 14.24 0.67
N ALA A 28 53.16 14.59 -0.33
CA ALA A 28 53.19 15.90 -0.93
C ALA A 28 51.98 16.21 -1.85
N ASN A 29 51.12 15.21 -2.13
CA ASN A 29 49.97 15.32 -3.03
C ASN A 29 48.63 14.93 -2.37
N ARG A 30 48.54 14.87 -1.03
CA ARG A 30 47.31 14.49 -0.30
C ARG A 30 46.08 15.35 -0.62
N ASN A 31 46.28 16.53 -1.23
CA ASN A 31 45.21 17.47 -1.58
C ASN A 31 44.87 17.51 -3.07
N LEU A 32 45.37 16.56 -3.88
CA LEU A 32 45.01 16.45 -5.28
C LEU A 32 43.49 16.34 -5.41
N THR A 33 42.89 17.30 -6.10
CA THR A 33 41.45 17.39 -6.25
C THR A 33 41.08 17.25 -7.71
N VAL A 34 40.21 16.31 -8.02
CA VAL A 34 39.64 16.16 -9.35
C VAL A 34 38.19 16.64 -9.32
N LEU A 35 37.84 17.53 -10.22
CA LEU A 35 36.49 18.04 -10.40
C LEU A 35 35.90 17.40 -11.65
N PHE A 36 34.80 16.66 -11.47
CA PHE A 36 34.06 16.05 -12.56
C PHE A 36 32.82 16.88 -12.86
N THR A 37 32.65 17.25 -14.11
CA THR A 37 31.48 17.98 -14.58
C THR A 37 30.91 17.24 -15.78
N VAL A 38 29.63 16.87 -15.72
CA VAL A 38 28.91 16.29 -16.85
C VAL A 38 27.96 17.34 -17.39
N ASP A 39 28.24 17.85 -18.58
CA ASP A 39 27.54 18.98 -19.21
C ASP A 39 27.45 20.21 -18.29
N ASN A 40 26.22 20.67 -18.02
CA ASN A 40 25.88 21.80 -17.16
C ASN A 40 25.40 21.35 -15.77
N LEU A 41 25.64 20.09 -15.39
CA LEU A 41 25.33 19.62 -14.03
C LEU A 41 26.31 20.22 -13.03
N LYS A 42 25.90 20.23 -11.76
CA LYS A 42 26.73 20.72 -10.66
C LYS A 42 28.05 19.92 -10.62
N PRO A 43 29.21 20.59 -10.65
CA PRO A 43 30.49 19.90 -10.56
C PRO A 43 30.63 19.12 -9.25
N GLU A 44 31.14 17.90 -9.35
CA GLU A 44 31.40 17.04 -8.21
C GLU A 44 32.90 17.02 -7.89
N LYS A 45 33.23 17.42 -6.66
CA LYS A 45 34.61 17.51 -6.18
C LYS A 45 35.01 16.21 -5.53
N PHE A 46 36.04 15.57 -6.05
CA PHE A 46 36.62 14.36 -5.51
C PHE A 46 38.05 14.62 -5.02
N VAL A 47 38.31 14.33 -3.75
CA VAL A 47 39.68 14.38 -3.20
C VAL A 47 40.33 13.03 -3.44
N MET A 48 41.40 13.02 -4.22
CA MET A 48 42.00 11.79 -4.71
C MET A 48 42.79 11.07 -3.62
N GLY A 49 42.52 9.79 -3.44
CA GLY A 49 43.31 8.88 -2.61
C GLY A 49 44.18 7.95 -3.44
N ASN A 50 44.80 6.97 -2.77
CA ASN A 50 45.47 5.87 -3.47
C ASN A 50 44.43 4.95 -4.11
N ILE A 51 44.39 4.94 -5.44
CA ILE A 51 43.44 4.15 -6.23
C ILE A 51 44.24 3.13 -7.05
N ARG A 52 43.89 1.85 -6.87
CA ARG A 52 44.48 0.75 -7.63
C ARG A 52 43.94 0.72 -9.06
N ILE A 53 44.77 0.28 -10.00
CA ILE A 53 44.40 0.04 -11.40
C ILE A 53 43.13 -0.82 -11.46
N GLY A 54 42.22 -0.44 -12.35
CA GLY A 54 40.94 -1.13 -12.55
C GLY A 54 39.81 -0.74 -11.60
N ASN A 55 40.06 0.12 -10.60
CA ASN A 55 39.00 0.65 -9.76
C ASN A 55 38.38 1.91 -10.37
N CYS A 56 37.05 2.00 -10.31
CA CYS A 56 36.31 3.19 -10.69
C CYS A 56 36.18 4.12 -9.48
N PHE A 57 36.61 5.37 -9.65
CA PHE A 57 36.62 6.37 -8.57
C PHE A 57 35.56 7.45 -8.75
N TYR A 58 34.88 7.46 -9.90
CA TYR A 58 33.79 8.39 -10.17
C TYR A 58 32.65 7.67 -10.89
N HIS A 59 31.43 7.96 -10.44
CA HIS A 59 30.20 7.57 -11.09
C HIS A 59 29.34 8.82 -11.28
N SER A 60 29.02 9.15 -12.52
CA SER A 60 28.13 10.28 -12.79
C SER A 60 26.72 10.01 -12.28
N PRO A 61 25.92 11.05 -12.00
CA PRO A 61 24.48 10.90 -11.91
C PRO A 61 23.90 10.34 -13.22
N ALA A 62 22.66 9.86 -13.14
CA ALA A 62 21.93 9.37 -14.29
C ALA A 62 21.74 10.50 -15.33
N VAL A 63 22.22 10.27 -16.55
CA VAL A 63 22.07 11.17 -17.70
C VAL A 63 21.16 10.55 -18.77
N ASP A 64 20.59 11.39 -19.63
CA ASP A 64 19.60 10.97 -20.62
C ASP A 64 20.27 10.27 -21.82
N ALA A 65 19.96 9.00 -22.06
CA ALA A 65 20.50 8.26 -23.20
C ALA A 65 20.23 8.89 -24.58
N LYS A 66 19.25 9.82 -24.67
CA LYS A 66 18.84 10.46 -25.92
C LYS A 66 19.77 11.59 -26.38
N ARG A 67 20.65 12.10 -25.51
CA ARG A 67 21.51 13.26 -25.82
C ARG A 67 22.98 12.88 -25.75
N SER A 68 23.80 13.63 -26.49
CA SER A 68 25.25 13.56 -26.33
C SER A 68 25.63 14.29 -25.05
N HIS A 69 26.54 13.70 -24.28
CA HIS A 69 26.98 14.19 -22.98
C HIS A 69 28.50 14.35 -22.97
N VAL A 70 28.99 15.46 -22.41
CA VAL A 70 30.42 15.76 -22.30
C VAL A 70 30.85 15.66 -20.83
N LEU A 71 31.71 14.69 -20.54
CA LEU A 71 32.41 14.61 -19.26
C LEU A 71 33.68 15.47 -19.33
N THR A 72 33.66 16.56 -18.58
CA THR A 72 34.83 17.41 -18.35
C THR A 72 35.49 17.02 -17.03
N VAL A 73 36.78 16.72 -17.08
CA VAL A 73 37.58 16.42 -15.90
C VAL A 73 38.60 17.53 -15.72
N ASN A 74 38.48 18.27 -14.62
CA ASN A 74 39.41 19.35 -14.29
C ASN A 74 40.24 18.95 -13.07
N ILE A 75 41.54 18.85 -13.25
CA ILE A 75 42.47 18.48 -12.18
C ILE A 75 42.99 19.78 -11.57
N THR A 76 42.74 19.95 -10.29
CA THR A 76 43.13 21.15 -9.54
C THR A 76 44.02 20.77 -8.37
N ASN A 77 44.79 21.75 -7.89
CA ASN A 77 45.70 21.56 -6.76
C ASN A 77 46.75 20.44 -7.03
N VAL A 78 47.30 20.44 -8.24
CA VAL A 78 48.38 19.54 -8.63
C VAL A 78 49.66 20.11 -8.03
N SER A 79 50.21 19.45 -7.01
CA SER A 79 51.54 19.77 -6.51
C SER A 79 52.57 19.10 -7.41
N TYR A 80 53.66 19.81 -7.73
CA TYR A 80 54.72 19.38 -8.65
C TYR A 80 55.50 18.13 -8.18
N SER A 81 55.11 17.54 -7.05
CA SER A 81 55.73 16.33 -6.52
C SER A 81 55.27 15.07 -7.26
N ARG A 82 56.01 13.96 -7.09
CA ARG A 82 55.95 12.65 -7.77
C ARG A 82 54.60 11.87 -7.66
N GLY A 83 53.46 12.52 -7.83
CA GLY A 83 52.18 11.83 -8.00
C GLY A 83 51.98 11.45 -9.45
N SER A 84 51.44 10.25 -9.66
CA SER A 84 50.96 9.83 -10.97
C SER A 84 49.45 9.67 -10.92
N PHE A 85 48.78 10.21 -11.92
CA PHE A 85 47.36 10.03 -12.13
C PHE A 85 47.12 9.58 -13.57
N GLY A 86 46.47 8.43 -13.71
CA GLY A 86 46.18 7.80 -14.99
C GLY A 86 44.69 7.55 -15.15
N PHE A 87 44.17 7.87 -16.34
CA PHE A 87 42.86 7.41 -16.78
C PHE A 87 43.05 6.13 -17.57
N ASP A 88 42.48 5.03 -17.09
CA ASP A 88 42.55 3.75 -17.81
C ASP A 88 41.46 3.72 -18.87
N TYR A 89 40.20 3.89 -18.45
CA TYR A 89 39.05 3.91 -19.34
C TYR A 89 37.83 4.59 -18.68
N ALA A 90 36.87 4.99 -19.52
CA ALA A 90 35.54 5.35 -19.10
C ALA A 90 34.55 4.30 -19.62
N SER A 91 33.64 3.85 -18.77
CA SER A 91 32.58 2.92 -19.15
C SER A 91 31.21 3.56 -18.98
N VAL A 92 30.35 3.38 -19.96
CA VAL A 92 28.95 3.80 -19.89
C VAL A 92 28.12 2.60 -19.44
N ASN A 93 27.55 2.70 -18.24
CA ASN A 93 26.72 1.65 -17.66
C ASN A 93 25.26 2.09 -17.69
N PRO A 94 24.32 1.25 -18.17
CA PRO A 94 22.91 1.53 -18.02
C PRO A 94 22.58 1.62 -16.53
N VAL A 95 21.88 2.67 -16.12
CA VAL A 95 21.26 2.73 -14.81
C VAL A 95 20.26 1.59 -14.79
N ALA A 96 20.55 0.54 -14.04
CA ALA A 96 19.56 -0.48 -13.77
C ALA A 96 18.38 0.26 -13.15
N LEU A 97 17.31 0.50 -13.93
CA LEU A 97 16.05 0.97 -13.40
C LEU A 97 15.78 0.06 -12.20
N PRO A 98 15.54 0.62 -10.99
CA PRO A 98 15.41 -0.19 -9.80
C PRO A 98 14.40 -1.28 -10.11
N LYS A 99 14.91 -2.50 -10.30
CA LYS A 99 14.17 -3.63 -10.89
C LYS A 99 12.91 -3.72 -10.07
N SER A 100 11.78 -3.29 -10.64
CA SER A 100 10.57 -2.92 -9.90
C SER A 100 10.41 -3.89 -8.75
N SER A 101 10.71 -3.42 -7.53
CA SER A 101 11.11 -4.32 -6.47
C SER A 101 9.98 -5.30 -6.24
N HIS A 102 10.19 -6.56 -6.64
CA HIS A 102 9.18 -7.60 -6.51
C HIS A 102 8.65 -7.65 -5.07
N ARG A 103 9.49 -7.27 -4.11
CA ARG A 103 9.17 -7.07 -2.70
C ARG A 103 7.99 -6.12 -2.49
N VAL A 104 7.93 -4.98 -3.18
CA VAL A 104 6.83 -4.01 -3.03
C VAL A 104 5.51 -4.62 -3.51
N ARG A 105 5.50 -5.29 -4.68
CA ARG A 105 4.29 -5.96 -5.18
C ARG A 105 3.83 -7.09 -4.24
N THR A 106 4.76 -7.86 -3.69
CA THR A 106 4.45 -8.91 -2.72
C THR A 106 3.89 -8.34 -1.42
N ILE A 107 4.48 -7.27 -0.89
CA ILE A 107 4.01 -6.61 0.34
C ILE A 107 2.59 -6.07 0.16
N VAL A 108 2.32 -5.37 -0.96
CA VAL A 108 0.98 -4.85 -1.24
C VAL A 108 -0.04 -6.00 -1.34
N GLY A 109 0.32 -7.11 -1.98
CA GLY A 109 -0.55 -8.29 -2.08
C GLY A 109 -0.92 -8.88 -0.71
N ILE A 110 0.06 -9.02 0.20
CA ILE A 110 -0.18 -9.57 1.54
C ILE A 110 -1.10 -8.65 2.35
N VAL A 111 -0.85 -7.34 2.33
CA VAL A 111 -1.64 -6.36 3.10
C VAL A 111 -3.10 -6.38 2.66
N VAL A 112 -3.35 -6.40 1.35
CA VAL A 112 -4.72 -6.47 0.80
C VAL A 112 -5.39 -7.80 1.18
N GLY A 113 -4.67 -8.91 1.13
CA GLY A 113 -5.18 -10.22 1.53
C GLY A 113 -5.58 -10.29 3.01
N VAL A 114 -4.74 -9.78 3.90
CA VAL A 114 -5.03 -9.76 5.35
C VAL A 114 -6.21 -8.84 5.65
N ALA A 115 -6.29 -7.67 5.02
CA ALA A 115 -7.41 -6.74 5.21
C ALA A 115 -8.74 -7.35 4.77
N ALA A 116 -8.78 -7.98 3.58
CA ALA A 116 -9.99 -8.66 3.09
C ALA A 116 -10.41 -9.81 4.01
N PHE A 117 -9.44 -10.60 4.50
CA PHE A 117 -9.71 -11.70 5.43
C PHE A 117 -10.30 -11.22 6.76
N LEU A 118 -9.76 -10.14 7.34
CA LEU A 118 -10.28 -9.57 8.58
C LEU A 118 -11.72 -9.05 8.42
N ILE A 119 -12.04 -8.38 7.31
CA ILE A 119 -13.41 -7.91 7.03
C ILE A 119 -14.37 -9.09 6.94
N LEU A 120 -13.96 -10.18 6.28
CA LEU A 120 -14.76 -11.39 6.15
C LEU A 120 -15.00 -12.06 7.52
N CYS A 121 -13.95 -12.18 8.35
CA CYS A 121 -14.06 -12.69 9.71
C CYS A 121 -15.00 -11.83 10.57
N LEU A 122 -14.88 -10.51 10.51
CA LEU A 122 -15.76 -9.58 11.23
C LEU A 122 -17.21 -9.71 10.76
N GLY A 123 -17.45 -9.83 9.45
CA GLY A 123 -18.79 -10.03 8.89
C GLY A 123 -19.47 -11.30 9.40
N VAL A 124 -18.74 -12.43 9.37
CA VAL A 124 -19.24 -13.72 9.90
C VAL A 124 -19.50 -13.63 11.39
N PHE A 125 -18.58 -13.05 12.16
CA PHE A 125 -18.72 -12.87 13.60
C PHE A 125 -19.94 -12.02 13.95
N TRP A 126 -20.18 -10.94 13.21
CA TRP A 126 -21.31 -10.05 13.42
C TRP A 126 -22.65 -10.74 13.13
N LEU A 127 -22.73 -11.52 12.05
CA LEU A 127 -23.90 -12.35 11.73
C LEU A 127 -24.16 -13.41 12.81
N TRP A 128 -23.10 -14.03 13.32
CA TRP A 128 -23.21 -15.03 14.37
C TRP A 128 -23.73 -14.42 15.67
N ARG A 129 -23.20 -13.25 16.07
CA ARG A 129 -23.67 -12.50 17.23
C ARG A 129 -25.15 -12.11 17.09
N ARG A 130 -25.57 -11.70 15.88
CA ARG A 130 -26.97 -11.35 15.60
C ARG A 130 -27.89 -12.57 15.70
N LYS A 131 -27.48 -13.74 15.22
CA LYS A 131 -28.23 -14.99 15.36
C LYS A 131 -28.28 -15.47 16.81
N SER A 132 -27.20 -15.33 17.57
CA SER A 132 -27.16 -15.77 18.98
C SER A 132 -28.16 -15.02 19.86
N LYS A 133 -28.33 -13.70 19.64
CA LYS A 133 -29.37 -12.91 20.33
C LYS A 133 -30.80 -13.41 20.05
N ARG A 134 -31.06 -13.89 18.83
CA ARG A 134 -32.37 -14.48 18.47
C ARG A 134 -32.62 -15.81 19.18
N LYS A 135 -31.58 -16.65 19.34
CA LYS A 135 -31.70 -17.92 20.05
C LYS A 135 -32.04 -17.71 21.54
N ALA A 136 -31.43 -16.71 22.18
CA ALA A 136 -31.74 -16.36 23.57
C ALA A 136 -33.20 -15.89 23.73
N TYR A 137 -33.70 -15.05 22.82
CA TYR A 137 -35.09 -14.59 22.84
C TYR A 137 -36.09 -15.74 22.65
N VAL A 138 -35.83 -16.66 21.71
CA VAL A 138 -36.69 -17.82 21.47
C VAL A 138 -36.69 -18.77 22.67
N ALA A 139 -35.54 -19.00 23.31
CA ALA A 139 -35.44 -19.84 24.51
C ALA A 139 -36.23 -19.25 25.71
N SER A 140 -36.19 -17.94 25.92
CA SER A 140 -36.97 -17.29 26.98
C SER A 140 -38.48 -17.35 26.71
N ARG A 141 -38.90 -17.18 25.45
CA ARG A 141 -40.33 -17.25 25.08
C ARG A 141 -40.90 -18.67 25.22
N ALA A 142 -40.09 -19.70 24.94
CA ALA A 142 -40.50 -21.09 25.13
C ALA A 142 -40.83 -21.41 26.60
N LYS A 143 -39.98 -20.94 27.54
CA LYS A 143 -40.21 -21.10 28.98
C LYS A 143 -41.45 -20.36 29.48
N ASP A 144 -41.70 -19.14 28.98
CA ASP A 144 -42.90 -18.38 29.34
C ASP A 144 -44.19 -19.07 28.85
N LEU A 145 -44.14 -19.69 27.66
CA LEU A 145 -45.26 -20.45 27.12
C LEU A 145 -45.56 -21.69 27.96
N GLU A 146 -44.54 -22.42 28.40
CA GLU A 146 -44.70 -23.57 29.31
C GLU A 146 -45.34 -23.17 30.63
N HIS A 147 -44.89 -22.09 31.26
CA HIS A 147 -45.52 -21.57 32.49
C HIS A 147 -46.98 -21.18 32.27
N ARG A 148 -47.30 -20.53 31.15
CA ARG A 148 -48.69 -20.18 30.82
C ARG A 148 -49.57 -21.42 30.59
N MET A 149 -49.06 -22.44 29.90
CA MET A 149 -49.81 -23.69 29.70
C MET A 149 -50.03 -24.43 31.02
N ALA A 150 -49.04 -24.48 31.91
CA ALA A 150 -49.18 -25.09 33.23
C ALA A 150 -50.26 -24.37 34.07
N VAL A 151 -50.30 -23.04 34.06
CA VAL A 151 -51.33 -22.26 34.78
C VAL A 151 -52.73 -22.49 34.20
N LEU A 152 -52.87 -22.57 32.87
CA LEU A 152 -54.14 -22.85 32.23
C LEU A 152 -54.65 -24.27 32.52
N ALA A 153 -53.74 -25.26 32.60
CA ALA A 153 -54.10 -26.63 32.99
C ALA A 153 -54.68 -26.70 34.41
N VAL A 154 -54.07 -26.00 35.38
CA VAL A 154 -54.58 -25.91 36.76
C VAL A 154 -55.91 -25.14 36.85
N ARG A 155 -56.07 -24.08 36.05
CA ARG A 155 -57.33 -23.32 36.04
C ARG A 155 -58.48 -24.13 35.45
N LYS A 156 -58.22 -24.99 34.46
CA LYS A 156 -59.23 -25.85 33.84
C LYS A 156 -59.79 -26.92 34.80
N SER A 157 -59.02 -27.35 35.80
CA SER A 157 -59.50 -28.26 36.86
C SER A 157 -60.28 -27.56 37.99
N THR A 158 -60.31 -26.22 38.02
CA THR A 158 -60.89 -25.45 39.14
C THR A 158 -62.05 -24.56 38.70
N LEU A 159 -62.68 -24.85 37.57
CA LEU A 159 -63.87 -24.12 37.14
C LEU A 159 -65.07 -24.56 37.98
N PRO A 160 -65.69 -23.66 38.77
CA PRO A 160 -66.98 -23.93 39.38
C PRO A 160 -68.03 -24.12 38.29
N VAL A 161 -68.89 -25.13 38.48
CA VAL A 161 -70.02 -25.46 37.62
C VAL A 161 -70.82 -24.19 37.32
N ALA A 162 -70.87 -23.80 36.05
CA ALA A 162 -71.56 -22.60 35.63
C ALA A 162 -73.08 -22.72 35.89
N PRO A 163 -73.73 -21.70 36.49
CA PRO A 163 -75.17 -21.62 36.49
C PRO A 163 -75.68 -21.34 35.07
N THR A 164 -76.75 -22.02 34.73
CA THR A 164 -77.43 -22.07 33.43
C THR A 164 -77.70 -20.67 32.86
N PRO A 165 -77.28 -20.37 31.61
CA PRO A 165 -77.55 -19.08 31.00
C PRO A 165 -79.02 -18.96 30.58
N SER A 166 -79.70 -17.95 31.14
CA SER A 166 -81.02 -17.51 30.69
C SER A 166 -80.88 -16.71 29.40
N ALA A 167 -81.72 -17.03 28.41
CA ALA A 167 -81.70 -16.46 27.08
C ALA A 167 -82.02 -14.96 27.09
N THR A 168 -81.15 -14.13 26.50
CA THR A 168 -81.52 -12.76 26.12
C THR A 168 -80.67 -12.30 24.93
N GLY A 169 -81.35 -12.16 23.78
CA GLY A 169 -81.17 -11.04 22.85
C GLY A 169 -80.05 -11.12 21.79
N PRO A 170 -80.38 -11.06 20.49
CA PRO A 170 -79.40 -10.81 19.44
C PRO A 170 -79.05 -9.32 19.42
N ILE A 171 -77.78 -8.99 19.68
CA ILE A 171 -77.25 -7.64 19.42
C ILE A 171 -76.51 -7.69 18.09
N ASP A 172 -77.16 -7.12 17.07
CA ASP A 172 -76.55 -6.70 15.82
C ASP A 172 -75.49 -5.64 16.11
N THR A 173 -74.25 -5.88 15.68
CA THR A 173 -73.25 -4.79 15.60
C THR A 173 -72.56 -4.87 14.26
N LYS A 174 -73.18 -4.20 13.31
CA LYS A 174 -72.65 -3.77 12.02
C LYS A 174 -71.42 -2.87 12.28
N VAL A 175 -70.24 -3.35 11.92
CA VAL A 175 -69.02 -2.52 11.88
C VAL A 175 -68.63 -2.40 10.40
N ASP A 176 -68.85 -1.21 9.88
CA ASP A 176 -68.54 -0.84 8.50
C ASP A 176 -67.01 -0.78 8.28
N PRO A 177 -66.52 -1.16 7.07
CA PRO A 177 -65.12 -1.09 6.71
C PRO A 177 -64.70 0.36 6.43
N PHE A 178 -63.81 0.92 7.27
CA PHE A 178 -63.19 2.22 6.99
C PHE A 178 -62.08 2.08 5.96
N ALA A 179 -62.15 2.97 4.97
CA ALA A 179 -61.35 3.03 3.77
C ALA A 179 -59.88 3.43 4.02
N ASP A 180 -59.00 2.88 3.18
CA ASP A 180 -57.66 3.41 2.91
C ASP A 180 -57.74 4.76 2.17
N PRO A 181 -56.75 5.64 2.37
CA PRO A 181 -56.12 6.26 1.21
C PRO A 181 -54.57 6.20 1.23
N VAL A 182 -54.06 5.59 0.15
CA VAL A 182 -52.98 5.98 -0.80
C VAL A 182 -51.76 6.79 -0.29
N PRO A 183 -50.53 6.42 -0.69
CA PRO A 183 -49.28 7.01 -0.22
C PRO A 183 -48.83 8.26 -0.99
N ASP A 184 -48.28 9.24 -0.26
CA ASP A 184 -47.55 10.36 -0.85
C ASP A 184 -46.10 10.01 -1.18
N GLN A 185 -45.75 10.28 -2.44
CA GLN A 185 -44.40 10.28 -2.98
C GLN A 185 -43.49 11.29 -2.27
N LYS A 186 -42.26 10.90 -1.96
CA LYS A 186 -41.13 11.82 -1.89
C LYS A 186 -40.00 11.32 -2.79
N GLN A 187 -39.90 11.94 -3.96
CA GLN A 187 -38.63 12.14 -4.66
C GLN A 187 -37.80 13.12 -3.84
N ALA A 188 -36.57 12.74 -3.52
CA ALA A 188 -35.52 13.69 -3.14
C ALA A 188 -34.25 13.30 -3.91
N SER A 189 -33.73 14.32 -4.60
CA SER A 189 -32.53 14.36 -5.42
C SER A 189 -31.25 13.89 -4.73
#